data_AF-A0A1R0GDL2-F1
#
_entry.id   AF-A0A1R0GDL2-F1
#
_cell.length_a   1.000
_cell.length_b   1.000
_cell.length_c   1.000
_cell.angle_alpha   90.00
_cell.angle_beta   90.00
_cell.angle_gamma   90.00
#
_symmetry.space_group_name_H-M   'P 1'
#
loop_
_entity.id
_entity.type
_entity.pdbx_description
1 polymer ?
#
loop_
_entity_poly.entity_id
_entity_poly.type
_entity_poly.pdbx_seq_one_letter_code
_entity_poly.pdbx_strand_id
1 'polypeptide(L)'
;MDSNNDWRQRLYVMVFQSDTVAGRRFDGILLLIILASLVIVMLDSIDQVHQNYADVLAYIEWGFTLIFLIEYGLRLYCSPKPLRYAFSFYGLVDLLAIVPGILALYYSDAQYLLIIRIIRMLRIFRVLKLSPYLKQANYLMAALRGSKQKIVVFLVSVCTLVTVFGTLMYVIEGPEHGFTSIPKGIYWAIVTLTTVGFGDIVPKTPLGQVISSLVMITGYSIIAVPTGIFTAELANAMRGDALQTDCPVCKKNSHEPNAAFCSRCGNGLFKKVE
;
A
#
# COMPACT_ATOMS: atom_id res chain seq x y z
N MET A 1 41.51 -7.49 -15.16
CA MET A 1 40.23 -8.19 -15.40
C MET A 1 39.71 -8.54 -14.02
N ASP A 2 38.99 -7.58 -13.44
CA ASP A 2 39.15 -7.27 -12.02
C ASP A 2 38.14 -8.04 -11.16
N SER A 3 38.65 -8.86 -10.24
CA SER A 3 37.87 -9.61 -9.24
C SER A 3 36.91 -8.75 -8.41
N ASN A 4 37.14 -7.43 -8.36
CA ASN A 4 36.32 -6.46 -7.65
C ASN A 4 34.93 -6.25 -8.29
N ASN A 5 34.76 -6.54 -9.58
CA ASN A 5 33.45 -6.43 -10.24
C ASN A 5 32.56 -7.65 -9.99
N ASP A 6 33.13 -8.84 -9.80
CA ASP A 6 32.36 -10.07 -9.61
C ASP A 6 31.58 -10.07 -8.28
N TRP A 7 32.22 -9.66 -7.18
CA TRP A 7 31.53 -9.64 -5.87
C TRP A 7 30.45 -8.55 -5.77
N ARG A 8 30.69 -7.36 -6.34
CA ARG A 8 29.68 -6.28 -6.41
C ARG A 8 28.48 -6.72 -7.23
N GLN A 9 28.72 -7.40 -8.33
CA GLN A 9 27.66 -7.93 -9.19
C GLN A 9 26.88 -9.05 -8.50
N ARG A 10 27.55 -9.96 -7.78
CA ARG A 10 26.88 -10.99 -6.96
C ARG A 10 26.04 -10.40 -5.83
N LEU A 11 26.54 -9.37 -5.14
CA LEU A 11 25.76 -8.66 -4.12
C LEU A 11 24.59 -7.90 -4.72
N TYR A 12 24.78 -7.25 -5.88
CA TYR A 12 23.70 -6.60 -6.60
C TYR A 12 22.59 -7.59 -6.96
N VAL A 13 22.94 -8.78 -7.46
CA VAL A 13 21.98 -9.86 -7.73
C VAL A 13 21.28 -10.31 -6.45
N MET A 14 22.00 -10.51 -5.35
CA MET A 14 21.38 -10.92 -4.08
C MET A 14 20.43 -9.87 -3.50
N VAL A 15 20.80 -8.58 -3.56
CA VAL A 15 20.09 -7.47 -2.90
C VAL A 15 18.94 -6.92 -3.75
N PHE A 16 19.05 -6.96 -5.09
CA PHE A 16 18.06 -6.39 -6.00
C PHE A 16 17.29 -7.43 -6.83
N GLN A 17 17.77 -8.67 -6.97
CA GLN A 17 17.08 -9.72 -7.74
C GLN A 17 16.56 -10.84 -6.83
N SER A 18 15.23 -10.87 -6.66
CA SER A 18 14.54 -11.89 -5.88
C SER A 18 14.39 -13.25 -6.60
N ASP A 19 14.91 -13.40 -7.83
CA ASP A 19 14.80 -14.66 -8.59
C ASP A 19 15.73 -15.75 -8.03
N THR A 20 16.77 -15.36 -7.31
CA THR A 20 17.73 -16.29 -6.69
C THR A 20 17.26 -16.77 -5.30
N VAL A 21 17.65 -17.98 -4.90
CA VAL A 21 17.35 -18.51 -3.54
C VAL A 21 17.98 -17.63 -2.46
N ALA A 22 19.17 -17.08 -2.71
CA ALA A 22 19.84 -16.15 -1.79
C ALA A 22 19.06 -14.84 -1.66
N GLY A 23 18.59 -14.25 -2.77
CA GLY A 23 17.76 -13.04 -2.75
C GLY A 23 16.45 -13.24 -2.01
N ARG A 24 15.73 -14.34 -2.26
CA ARG A 24 14.48 -14.66 -1.53
C ARG A 24 14.69 -14.81 -0.02
N ARG A 25 15.80 -15.42 0.41
CA ARG A 25 16.13 -15.54 1.84
C ARG A 25 16.46 -14.18 2.44
N PHE A 26 17.26 -13.36 1.76
CA PHE A 26 17.58 -12.01 2.18
C PHE A 26 16.31 -11.16 2.34
N ASP A 27 15.46 -11.15 1.31
CA ASP A 27 14.19 -10.45 1.31
C ASP A 27 13.26 -10.94 2.43
N GLY A 28 13.13 -12.26 2.63
CA GLY A 28 12.31 -12.84 3.70
C GLY A 28 12.80 -12.51 5.10
N ILE A 29 14.12 -12.56 5.34
CA ILE A 29 14.72 -12.16 6.61
C ILE A 29 14.49 -10.67 6.86
N LEU A 30 14.70 -9.82 5.87
CA LEU A 30 14.48 -8.38 5.99
C LEU A 30 13.00 -8.06 6.30
N LEU A 31 12.06 -8.77 5.68
CA LEU A 31 10.63 -8.64 5.97
C LEU A 31 10.34 -8.99 7.44
N LEU A 32 10.88 -10.11 7.94
CA LEU A 32 10.72 -10.50 9.35
C LEU A 32 11.31 -9.45 10.30
N ILE A 33 12.47 -8.88 9.96
CA ILE A 33 13.10 -7.80 10.73
C ILE A 33 12.23 -6.54 10.75
N ILE A 34 11.64 -6.16 9.62
CA ILE A 34 10.71 -5.02 9.56
C ILE A 34 9.49 -5.28 10.44
N LEU A 35 8.85 -6.45 10.29
CA LEU A 35 7.69 -6.81 11.11
C LEU A 35 8.02 -6.84 12.61
N ALA A 36 9.17 -7.41 12.99
CA ALA A 36 9.64 -7.40 14.37
C ALA A 36 9.88 -5.97 14.89
N SER A 37 10.46 -5.09 14.06
CA SER A 37 10.64 -3.69 14.43
C SER A 37 9.32 -2.95 14.66
N LEU A 38 8.27 -3.27 13.90
CA LEU A 38 6.93 -2.71 14.09
C LEU A 38 6.30 -3.21 15.39
N VAL A 39 6.50 -4.49 15.73
CA VAL A 39 6.04 -5.03 17.02
C VAL A 39 6.69 -4.30 18.19
N ILE A 40 8.00 -4.01 18.11
CA ILE A 40 8.68 -3.23 19.15
C ILE A 40 8.10 -1.81 19.26
N VAL A 41 7.82 -1.13 18.14
CA VAL A 41 7.16 0.19 18.17
C VAL A 41 5.76 0.11 18.79
N MET A 42 4.99 -0.94 18.50
CA MET A 42 3.68 -1.15 19.12
C MET A 42 3.80 -1.41 20.63
N LEU A 43 4.79 -2.19 21.07
CA LEU A 43 5.06 -2.43 22.49
C LEU A 43 5.50 -1.16 23.22
N ASP A 44 6.37 -0.35 22.59
CA ASP A 44 6.81 0.94 23.14
C ASP A 44 5.66 1.96 23.26
N SER A 45 4.61 1.82 22.44
CA SER A 45 3.41 2.67 22.53
C SER A 45 2.54 2.40 23.76
N ILE A 46 2.73 1.26 24.43
CA ILE A 46 1.98 0.89 25.64
C ILE A 46 2.69 1.51 26.86
N ASP A 47 2.05 2.49 27.52
CA ASP A 47 2.64 3.24 28.65
C ASP A 47 3.21 2.33 29.76
N GLN A 48 2.50 1.25 30.10
CA GLN A 48 2.96 0.29 31.12
C GLN A 48 4.23 -0.46 30.72
N VAL A 49 4.39 -0.80 29.44
CA VAL A 49 5.58 -1.49 28.93
C VAL A 49 6.73 -0.51 28.83
N HIS A 50 6.45 0.70 28.34
CA HIS A 50 7.45 1.78 28.23
C HIS A 50 8.07 2.10 29.60
N GLN A 51 7.26 2.29 30.64
CA GLN A 51 7.77 2.63 31.98
C GLN A 51 8.70 1.56 32.57
N ASN A 52 8.48 0.28 32.25
CA ASN A 52 9.24 -0.84 32.81
C ASN A 52 10.44 -1.27 31.94
N TYR A 53 10.38 -1.07 30.62
CA TYR A 53 11.34 -1.61 29.66
C TYR A 53 11.86 -0.59 28.64
N ALA A 54 11.67 0.72 28.86
CA ALA A 54 12.09 1.78 27.92
C ALA A 54 13.53 1.61 27.43
N ASP A 55 14.47 1.35 28.33
CA ASP A 55 15.89 1.22 27.96
C ASP A 55 16.15 0.00 27.07
N VAL A 56 15.56 -1.15 27.42
CA VAL A 56 15.69 -2.40 26.65
C VAL A 56 15.08 -2.23 25.26
N LEU A 57 13.88 -1.65 25.18
CA LEU A 57 13.21 -1.37 23.91
C LEU A 57 14.01 -0.37 23.07
N ALA A 58 14.62 0.64 23.69
CA ALA A 58 15.50 1.59 23.02
C ALA A 58 16.75 0.91 22.42
N TYR A 59 17.40 -0.01 23.13
CA TYR A 59 18.54 -0.76 22.60
C TYR A 59 18.14 -1.65 21.41
N ILE A 60 16.99 -2.31 21.49
CA ILE A 60 16.48 -3.14 20.39
C ILE A 60 16.16 -2.26 19.16
N GLU A 61 15.52 -1.10 19.37
CA GLU A 61 15.25 -0.08 18.36
C GLU A 61 16.53 0.44 17.68
N TRP A 62 17.57 0.68 18.48
CA TRP A 62 18.90 1.03 17.97
C TRP A 62 19.49 -0.08 17.12
N GLY A 63 19.35 -1.34 17.55
CA GLY A 63 19.75 -2.51 16.77
C GLY A 63 19.05 -2.58 15.41
N PHE A 64 17.72 -2.39 15.37
CA PHE A 64 16.99 -2.35 14.11
C PHE A 64 17.39 -1.18 13.21
N THR A 65 17.59 0.01 13.79
CA THR A 65 18.06 1.20 13.06
C THR A 65 19.42 0.92 12.41
N LEU A 66 20.34 0.30 13.15
CA LEU A 66 21.66 -0.08 12.64
C LEU A 66 21.57 -1.09 11.49
N ILE A 67 20.73 -2.12 11.62
CA ILE A 67 20.49 -3.11 10.56
C ILE A 67 19.96 -2.42 9.30
N PHE A 68 18.98 -1.53 9.41
CA PHE A 68 18.45 -0.79 8.26
C PHE A 68 19.47 0.18 7.66
N LEU A 69 20.31 0.80 8.49
CA LEU A 69 21.41 1.65 8.02
C LEU A 69 22.43 0.84 7.20
N ILE A 70 22.82 -0.35 7.69
CA ILE A 70 23.73 -1.25 6.98
C ILE A 70 23.10 -1.69 5.65
N GLU A 71 21.82 -2.07 5.66
CA GLU A 71 21.12 -2.47 4.44
C GLU A 71 21.02 -1.33 3.41
N TYR A 72 20.69 -0.11 3.84
CA TYR A 72 20.65 1.05 2.94
C TYR A 72 22.05 1.36 2.38
N GLY A 73 23.08 1.25 3.22
CA GLY A 73 24.48 1.37 2.79
C GLY A 73 24.88 0.32 1.76
N LEU A 74 24.52 -0.95 1.98
CA LEU A 74 24.74 -2.04 1.03
C LEU A 74 24.03 -1.79 -0.30
N ARG A 75 22.77 -1.34 -0.27
CA ARG A 75 21.99 -1.00 -1.47
C ARG A 75 22.62 0.16 -2.25
N LEU A 76 23.09 1.19 -1.55
CA LEU A 76 23.76 2.33 -2.16
C LEU A 76 25.10 1.92 -2.79
N TYR A 77 25.87 1.08 -2.10
CA TYR A 77 27.17 0.60 -2.55
C TYR A 77 27.08 -0.31 -3.78
N CYS A 78 26.10 -1.22 -3.81
CA CYS A 78 25.92 -2.16 -4.92
C CYS A 78 25.23 -1.51 -6.13
N SER A 79 24.52 -0.39 -5.94
CA SER A 79 23.83 0.29 -7.01
C SER A 79 24.80 0.91 -8.03
N PRO A 80 24.63 0.68 -9.34
CA PRO A 80 25.47 1.27 -10.38
C PRO A 80 25.48 2.82 -10.38
N LYS A 81 24.41 3.44 -9.85
CA LYS A 81 24.24 4.90 -9.76
C LYS A 81 23.71 5.26 -8.36
N PRO A 82 24.58 5.43 -7.35
CA PRO A 82 24.16 5.58 -5.95
C PRO A 82 23.28 6.82 -5.73
N LEU A 83 23.66 7.97 -6.29
CA LEU A 83 22.87 9.21 -6.16
C LEU A 83 21.47 9.05 -6.76
N ARG A 84 21.34 8.41 -7.93
CA ARG A 84 20.03 8.17 -8.55
C ARG A 84 19.18 7.21 -7.70
N TYR A 85 19.82 6.25 -7.02
CA TYR A 85 19.12 5.37 -6.10
C TYR A 85 18.64 6.11 -4.85
N ALA A 86 19.48 6.92 -4.22
CA ALA A 86 19.12 7.70 -3.03
C ALA A 86 17.92 8.62 -3.27
N PHE A 87 17.83 9.25 -4.45
CA PHE A 87 16.68 10.08 -4.86
C PHE A 87 15.54 9.30 -5.54
N SER A 88 15.59 7.96 -5.57
CA SER A 88 14.48 7.14 -6.05
C SER A 88 13.43 6.96 -4.94
N PHE A 89 12.19 6.59 -5.32
CA PHE A 89 11.13 6.29 -4.35
C PHE A 89 11.58 5.27 -3.28
N TYR A 90 12.29 4.22 -3.68
CA TYR A 90 12.76 3.17 -2.76
C TYR A 90 13.90 3.66 -1.87
N GLY A 91 14.85 4.42 -2.41
CA GLY A 91 15.92 5.03 -1.62
C GLY A 91 15.38 6.04 -0.60
N LEU A 92 14.36 6.81 -0.97
CA LEU A 92 13.70 7.74 -0.05
C LEU A 92 12.95 7.00 1.08
N VAL A 93 12.27 5.90 0.76
CA VAL A 93 11.61 5.04 1.77
C VAL A 93 12.63 4.43 2.74
N ASP A 94 13.75 3.93 2.23
CA ASP A 94 14.83 3.39 3.06
C ASP A 94 15.46 4.48 3.94
N LEU A 95 15.66 5.68 3.40
CA LEU A 95 16.17 6.83 4.15
C LEU A 95 15.19 7.23 5.26
N LEU A 96 13.89 7.34 4.95
CA LEU A 96 12.84 7.71 5.90
C LEU A 96 12.71 6.69 7.05
N ALA A 97 13.04 5.42 6.82
CA ALA A 97 13.07 4.37 7.84
C ALA A 97 14.20 4.54 8.88
N ILE A 98 15.29 5.22 8.50
CA ILE A 98 16.50 5.39 9.31
C ILE A 98 16.56 6.78 9.96
N VAL A 99 16.12 7.82 9.24
CA VAL A 99 16.18 9.22 9.65
C VAL A 99 15.65 9.46 11.07
N PRO A 100 14.48 8.93 11.48
CA PRO A 100 13.97 9.16 12.83
C PRO A 100 14.90 8.63 13.94
N GLY A 101 15.64 7.54 13.67
CA GLY A 101 16.65 7.02 14.60
C GLY A 101 17.82 8.00 14.74
N ILE A 102 18.37 8.45 13.61
CA ILE A 102 19.51 9.39 13.59
C ILE A 102 19.16 10.73 14.23
N LEU A 103 17.99 11.30 13.90
CA LEU A 103 17.55 12.58 14.46
C LEU A 103 17.36 12.51 15.98
N ALA A 104 16.99 11.35 16.54
CA ALA A 104 16.85 11.18 17.97
C ALA A 104 18.20 11.28 18.73
N LEU A 105 19.35 10.98 18.10
CA LEU A 105 20.67 11.22 18.70
C LEU A 105 21.02 12.70 18.72
N TYR A 106 20.71 13.39 17.63
CA TYR A 106 21.09 14.79 17.44
C TYR A 106 20.28 15.72 18.33
N TYR A 107 18.97 15.48 18.46
CA TYR A 107 18.06 16.31 19.24
C TYR A 107 17.77 15.74 20.63
N SER A 108 18.80 15.35 21.39
CA SER A 108 18.66 14.73 22.73
C SER A 108 18.39 15.73 23.86
N ASP A 109 18.32 17.04 23.57
CA ASP A 109 18.17 18.09 24.58
C ASP A 109 16.74 18.20 25.13
N ALA A 110 16.60 18.56 26.41
CA ALA A 110 15.36 18.54 27.18
C ALA A 110 14.29 19.52 26.65
N GLN A 111 14.70 20.53 25.90
CA GLN A 111 13.78 21.50 25.29
C GLN A 111 12.97 20.90 24.12
N TYR A 112 13.37 19.73 23.60
CA TYR A 112 12.77 19.11 22.42
C TYR A 112 11.95 17.85 22.71
N LEU A 113 11.54 17.59 23.96
CA LEU A 113 10.82 16.35 24.33
C LEU A 113 9.59 16.04 23.47
N LEU A 114 8.79 17.05 23.10
CA LEU A 114 7.64 16.86 22.19
C LEU A 114 8.07 16.47 20.77
N ILE A 115 9.13 17.10 20.26
CA ILE A 115 9.67 16.80 18.93
C ILE A 115 10.26 15.39 18.91
N ILE A 116 11.00 15.01 19.95
CA ILE A 116 11.54 13.65 20.12
C ILE A 116 10.41 12.62 20.12
N ARG A 117 9.29 12.88 20.81
CA ARG A 117 8.12 11.98 20.83
C ARG A 117 7.52 11.79 19.45
N ILE A 118 7.36 12.87 18.69
CA ILE A 118 6.87 12.80 17.30
C ILE A 118 7.86 12.00 16.44
N ILE A 119 9.15 12.30 16.51
CA ILE A 119 10.21 11.59 15.75
C ILE A 119 10.18 10.09 16.05
N ARG A 120 10.02 9.67 17.32
CA ARG A 120 9.87 8.25 17.68
C ARG A 120 8.68 7.61 16.98
N MET A 121 7.53 8.30 16.91
CA MET A 121 6.36 7.81 16.20
C MET A 121 6.56 7.70 14.69
N LEU A 122 7.38 8.58 14.08
CA LEU A 122 7.70 8.49 12.64
C LEU A 122 8.41 7.18 12.27
N ARG A 123 8.95 6.43 13.23
CA ARG A 123 9.52 5.09 12.97
C ARG A 123 8.48 4.11 12.45
N ILE A 124 7.19 4.35 12.66
CA ILE A 124 6.11 3.56 12.04
C ILE A 124 6.22 3.56 10.51
N PHE A 125 6.79 4.63 9.90
CA PHE A 125 6.99 4.69 8.46
C PHE A 125 7.99 3.66 7.92
N ARG A 126 8.74 2.95 8.78
CA ARG A 126 9.48 1.73 8.38
C ARG A 126 8.57 0.71 7.71
N VAL A 127 7.25 0.71 8.00
CA VAL A 127 6.25 -0.11 7.31
C VAL A 127 6.23 0.12 5.79
N LEU A 128 6.63 1.31 5.32
CA LEU A 128 6.70 1.62 3.89
C LEU A 128 7.77 0.77 3.17
N LYS A 129 8.76 0.23 3.89
CA LYS A 129 9.73 -0.74 3.34
C LYS A 129 9.10 -2.06 2.90
N LEU A 130 7.81 -2.31 3.20
CA LEU A 130 7.05 -3.43 2.62
C LEU A 130 6.67 -3.19 1.15
N SER A 131 6.74 -1.95 0.65
CA SER A 131 6.31 -1.59 -0.71
C SER A 131 6.98 -2.40 -1.84
N PRO A 132 8.29 -2.70 -1.82
CA PRO A 132 8.94 -3.55 -2.83
C PRO A 132 8.39 -4.99 -2.87
N TYR A 133 7.97 -5.53 -1.72
CA TYR A 133 7.38 -6.87 -1.61
C TYR A 133 5.98 -6.90 -2.23
N LEU A 134 5.22 -5.81 -2.06
CA LEU A 134 3.96 -5.61 -2.76
C LEU A 134 4.15 -5.43 -4.28
N LYS A 135 5.36 -5.12 -4.75
CA LYS A 135 5.69 -5.02 -6.17
C LYS A 135 5.77 -6.36 -6.88
N GLN A 136 6.09 -7.46 -6.20
CA GLN A 136 5.93 -8.80 -6.76
C GLN A 136 4.46 -9.13 -7.06
N ALA A 137 3.51 -8.43 -6.42
CA ALA A 137 2.13 -8.34 -6.90
C ALA A 137 1.99 -7.34 -8.06
N ASN A 138 2.84 -7.45 -9.09
CA ASN A 138 2.79 -6.57 -10.27
C ASN A 138 1.38 -6.55 -10.92
N TYR A 139 0.67 -7.68 -10.85
CA TYR A 139 -0.73 -7.80 -11.27
C TYR A 139 -1.70 -6.91 -10.46
N LEU A 140 -1.47 -6.77 -9.15
CA LEU A 140 -2.25 -5.88 -8.28
C LEU A 140 -2.03 -4.41 -8.67
N MET A 141 -0.77 -4.01 -8.88
CA MET A 141 -0.48 -2.65 -9.33
C MET A 141 -0.93 -2.35 -10.75
N ALA A 142 -0.83 -3.31 -11.67
CA ALA A 142 -1.35 -3.20 -13.02
C ALA A 142 -2.87 -3.02 -12.99
N ALA A 143 -3.58 -3.83 -12.20
CA ALA A 143 -5.02 -3.73 -12.00
C ALA A 143 -5.44 -2.37 -11.40
N LEU A 144 -4.72 -1.88 -10.38
CA LEU A 144 -4.97 -0.58 -9.77
C LEU A 144 -4.74 0.60 -10.74
N ARG A 145 -3.69 0.53 -11.56
CA ARG A 145 -3.44 1.55 -12.58
C ARG A 145 -4.50 1.53 -13.68
N GLY A 146 -4.92 0.35 -14.13
CA GLY A 146 -6.00 0.17 -15.09
C GLY A 146 -7.35 0.67 -14.57
N SER A 147 -7.61 0.52 -13.27
CA SER A 147 -8.85 0.97 -12.63
C SER A 147 -8.81 2.42 -12.12
N LYS A 148 -7.68 3.13 -12.20
CA LYS A 148 -7.50 4.44 -11.55
C LYS A 148 -8.62 5.44 -11.87
N GLN A 149 -8.97 5.60 -13.15
CA GLN A 149 -10.04 6.52 -13.55
C GLN A 149 -11.40 6.08 -13.00
N LYS A 150 -11.71 4.78 -13.09
CA LYS A 150 -12.97 4.20 -12.58
C LYS A 150 -13.10 4.38 -11.05
N ILE A 151 -12.02 4.14 -10.32
CA ILE A 151 -11.96 4.34 -8.86
C ILE A 151 -12.12 5.82 -8.50
N VAL A 152 -11.45 6.73 -9.21
CA VAL A 152 -11.59 8.17 -8.95
C VAL A 152 -13.02 8.64 -9.18
N VAL A 153 -13.65 8.25 -10.28
CA VAL A 153 -15.06 8.58 -10.55
C VAL A 153 -15.96 8.04 -9.44
N PHE A 154 -15.77 6.78 -9.05
CA PHE A 154 -16.52 6.17 -7.95
C PHE A 154 -16.36 6.93 -6.62
N LEU A 155 -15.11 7.24 -6.22
CA LEU A 155 -14.85 7.98 -4.98
C LEU A 155 -15.47 9.38 -5.01
N VAL A 156 -15.40 10.08 -6.14
CA VAL A 156 -16.06 11.38 -6.30
C VAL A 156 -17.59 11.24 -6.15
N SER A 157 -18.20 10.23 -6.78
CA SER A 157 -19.64 9.98 -6.63
C SER A 157 -20.04 9.67 -5.19
N VAL A 158 -19.25 8.86 -4.47
CA VAL A 158 -19.46 8.57 -3.04
C VAL A 158 -19.33 9.85 -2.21
N CYS A 159 -18.29 10.65 -2.43
CA CYS A 159 -18.08 11.93 -1.73
C CYS A 159 -19.26 12.90 -1.94
N THR A 160 -19.77 13.00 -3.18
CA THR A 160 -20.97 13.81 -3.46
C THR A 160 -22.19 13.27 -2.71
N LEU A 161 -22.41 11.95 -2.73
CA LEU A 161 -23.55 11.31 -2.10
C LEU A 161 -23.55 11.49 -0.57
N VAL A 162 -22.42 11.28 0.10
CA VAL A 162 -22.31 11.53 1.56
C VAL A 162 -22.45 13.01 1.91
N THR A 163 -22.02 13.91 1.02
CA THR A 163 -22.22 15.36 1.20
C THR A 163 -23.70 15.72 1.14
N VAL A 164 -24.43 15.18 0.16
CA VAL A 164 -25.87 15.40 0.01
C VAL A 164 -26.64 14.84 1.20
N PHE A 165 -26.45 13.57 1.55
CA PHE A 165 -27.17 12.95 2.67
C PHE A 165 -26.79 13.56 4.02
N GLY A 166 -25.50 13.86 4.23
CA GLY A 166 -25.05 14.51 5.46
C GLY A 166 -25.65 15.90 5.64
N THR A 167 -25.76 16.69 4.57
CA THR A 167 -26.40 18.01 4.60
C THR A 167 -27.91 17.88 4.84
N LEU A 168 -28.56 16.91 4.19
CA LEU A 168 -30.00 16.67 4.37
C LEU A 168 -30.34 16.31 5.82
N MET A 169 -29.53 15.45 6.44
CA MET A 169 -29.69 15.07 7.83
C MET A 169 -29.42 16.22 8.79
N TYR A 170 -28.43 17.07 8.50
CA TYR A 170 -28.22 18.30 9.26
C TYR A 170 -29.46 19.20 9.26
N VAL A 171 -30.16 19.32 8.13
CA VAL A 171 -31.39 20.14 8.02
C VAL A 171 -32.58 19.49 8.71
N ILE A 172 -32.73 18.16 8.64
CA ILE A 172 -33.91 17.45 9.16
C ILE A 172 -33.83 17.20 10.66
N GLU A 173 -32.66 16.77 11.14
CA GLU A 173 -32.46 16.38 12.54
C GLU A 173 -31.96 17.55 13.40
N GLY A 174 -31.15 18.43 12.80
CA GLY A 174 -30.59 19.60 13.49
C GLY A 174 -29.70 19.28 14.70
N PRO A 175 -29.28 20.33 15.44
CA PRO A 175 -28.40 20.19 16.60
C PRO A 175 -29.00 19.38 17.76
N GLU A 176 -30.33 19.37 17.90
CA GLU A 176 -31.05 18.68 18.98
C GLU A 176 -30.83 17.15 18.97
N HIS A 177 -30.46 16.61 17.82
CA HIS A 177 -30.23 15.17 17.63
C HIS A 177 -28.76 14.86 17.31
N GLY A 178 -27.85 15.79 17.58
CA GLY A 178 -26.40 15.60 17.44
C GLY A 178 -25.83 15.96 16.07
N PHE A 179 -26.67 16.37 15.12
CA PHE A 179 -26.26 16.90 13.81
C PHE A 179 -25.97 18.41 13.93
N THR A 180 -24.91 18.76 14.66
CA THR A 180 -24.56 20.15 15.00
C THR A 180 -23.94 20.93 13.84
N SER A 181 -23.44 20.25 12.81
CA SER A 181 -22.84 20.89 11.63
C SER A 181 -22.89 19.95 10.43
N ILE A 182 -22.79 20.51 9.22
CA ILE A 182 -22.76 19.73 7.97
C ILE A 182 -21.61 18.69 7.98
N PRO A 183 -20.37 19.01 8.37
CA PRO A 183 -19.31 18.00 8.48
C PRO A 183 -19.64 16.84 9.40
N LYS A 184 -20.38 17.08 10.50
CA LYS A 184 -20.85 16.01 11.39
C LYS A 184 -21.90 15.13 10.72
N GLY A 185 -22.81 15.72 9.94
CA GLY A 185 -23.74 14.96 9.10
C GLY A 185 -23.04 14.14 8.03
N ILE A 186 -21.98 14.68 7.42
CA ILE A 186 -21.15 13.94 6.46
C ILE A 186 -20.44 12.76 7.13
N TYR A 187 -19.87 12.97 8.32
CA TYR A 187 -19.30 11.90 9.13
C TYR A 187 -20.31 10.77 9.37
N TRP A 188 -21.53 11.12 9.81
CA TRP A 188 -22.61 10.15 9.98
C TRP A 188 -22.93 9.40 8.68
N ALA A 189 -23.01 10.13 7.55
CA ALA A 189 -23.31 9.54 6.25
C ALA A 189 -22.20 8.57 5.80
N ILE A 190 -20.92 8.90 6.04
CA ILE A 190 -19.79 8.00 5.75
C ILE A 190 -19.89 6.74 6.61
N VAL A 191 -20.07 6.86 7.92
CA VAL A 191 -20.15 5.73 8.86
C VAL A 191 -21.32 4.80 8.52
N THR A 192 -22.46 5.39 8.12
CA THR A 192 -23.66 4.63 7.74
C THR A 192 -23.52 3.97 6.38
N LEU A 193 -23.04 4.71 5.38
CA LEU A 193 -22.88 4.21 4.00
C LEU A 193 -21.81 3.11 3.91
N THR A 194 -20.75 3.22 4.71
CA THR A 194 -19.68 2.20 4.79
C THR A 194 -20.06 1.02 5.69
N THR A 195 -21.29 0.96 6.19
CA THR A 195 -21.81 -0.11 7.05
C THR A 195 -21.05 -0.28 8.38
N VAL A 196 -20.27 0.73 8.81
CA VAL A 196 -19.53 0.70 10.08
C VAL A 196 -20.48 0.89 11.25
N GLY A 197 -21.34 1.90 11.19
CA GLY A 197 -22.44 2.08 12.15
C GLY A 197 -22.00 2.21 13.62
N PHE A 198 -21.08 3.13 13.95
CA PHE A 198 -20.62 3.34 15.33
C PHE A 198 -21.76 3.64 16.33
N GLY A 199 -22.87 4.22 15.86
CA GLY A 199 -24.04 4.52 16.69
C GLY A 199 -23.88 5.74 17.60
N ASP A 200 -22.80 6.51 17.43
CA ASP A 200 -22.51 7.74 18.19
C ASP A 200 -23.42 8.92 17.79
N ILE A 201 -23.92 8.92 16.55
CA ILE A 201 -24.93 9.85 16.04
C ILE A 201 -25.98 9.02 15.29
N VAL A 202 -27.27 9.23 15.58
CA VAL A 202 -28.37 8.51 14.94
C VAL A 202 -29.57 9.43 14.69
N PRO A 203 -30.29 9.26 13.56
CA PRO A 203 -31.58 9.93 13.34
C PRO A 203 -32.58 9.59 14.43
N LYS A 204 -33.29 10.59 14.94
CA LYS A 204 -34.40 10.39 15.87
C LYS A 204 -35.75 10.72 15.25
N THR A 205 -35.78 11.54 14.19
CA THR A 205 -37.04 11.89 13.52
C THR A 205 -37.51 10.77 12.59
N PRO A 206 -38.84 10.60 12.40
CA PRO A 206 -39.36 9.62 11.43
C PRO A 206 -38.84 9.86 10.01
N LEU A 207 -38.72 11.12 9.59
CA LEU A 207 -38.17 11.47 8.26
C LEU A 207 -36.69 11.10 8.15
N GLY A 208 -35.89 11.42 9.17
CA GLY A 208 -34.48 11.04 9.22
C GLY A 208 -34.27 9.53 9.21
N GLN A 209 -35.13 8.76 9.88
CA GLN A 209 -35.09 7.29 9.85
C GLN A 209 -35.41 6.71 8.47
N VAL A 210 -36.39 7.27 7.75
CA VAL A 210 -36.69 6.86 6.36
C VAL A 210 -35.50 7.13 5.46
N ILE A 211 -34.92 8.33 5.52
CA ILE A 211 -33.73 8.68 4.73
C ILE A 211 -32.56 7.78 5.08
N SER A 212 -32.34 7.52 6.37
CA SER A 212 -31.26 6.65 6.82
C SER A 212 -31.41 5.23 6.31
N SER A 213 -32.64 4.72 6.26
CA SER A 213 -32.94 3.41 5.66
C SER A 213 -32.55 3.37 4.18
N LEU A 214 -32.84 4.43 3.43
CA LEU A 214 -32.44 4.56 2.03
C LEU A 214 -30.91 4.62 1.87
N VAL A 215 -30.22 5.36 2.76
CA VAL A 215 -28.75 5.45 2.78
C VAL A 215 -28.13 4.08 3.04
N MET A 216 -28.66 3.31 3.99
CA MET A 216 -28.17 1.95 4.31
C MET A 216 -28.28 1.00 3.11
N ILE A 217 -29.42 1.01 2.40
CA ILE A 217 -29.63 0.19 1.18
C ILE A 217 -28.65 0.62 0.06
N THR A 218 -28.45 1.92 -0.09
CA THR A 218 -27.51 2.48 -1.07
C THR A 218 -26.07 2.07 -0.73
N GLY A 219 -25.70 2.09 0.55
CA GLY A 219 -24.37 1.68 1.03
C GLY A 219 -24.01 0.25 0.63
N TYR A 220 -24.95 -0.70 0.80
CA TYR A 220 -24.76 -2.08 0.37
C TYR A 220 -24.44 -2.20 -1.13
N SER A 221 -25.12 -1.42 -1.97
CA SER A 221 -24.89 -1.39 -3.42
C SER A 221 -23.52 -0.80 -3.78
N ILE A 222 -23.10 0.24 -3.06
CA ILE A 222 -21.84 0.96 -3.30
C ILE A 222 -20.61 0.10 -2.99
N ILE A 223 -20.64 -0.74 -1.94
CA ILE A 223 -19.51 -1.60 -1.55
C ILE A 223 -19.16 -2.63 -2.65
N ALA A 224 -20.14 -3.08 -3.43
CA ALA A 224 -19.91 -4.06 -4.50
C ALA A 224 -19.13 -3.47 -5.69
N VAL A 225 -19.27 -2.17 -5.97
CA VAL A 225 -18.68 -1.50 -7.14
C VAL A 225 -17.15 -1.52 -7.17
N PRO A 226 -16.40 -1.08 -6.13
CA PRO A 226 -14.95 -1.08 -6.16
C PRO A 226 -14.39 -2.50 -6.21
N THR A 227 -15.04 -3.44 -5.51
CA THR A 227 -14.69 -4.86 -5.55
C THR A 227 -14.86 -5.44 -6.95
N GLY A 228 -15.97 -5.11 -7.64
CA GLY A 228 -16.22 -5.55 -9.01
C GLY A 228 -15.26 -4.95 -10.03
N ILE A 229 -15.01 -3.63 -9.95
CA ILE A 229 -14.01 -2.94 -10.80
C ILE A 229 -12.64 -3.57 -10.60
N PHE A 230 -12.23 -3.73 -9.34
CA PHE A 230 -10.91 -4.28 -9.01
C PHE A 230 -10.78 -5.73 -9.46
N THR A 231 -11.79 -6.58 -9.24
CA THR A 231 -11.78 -7.98 -9.66
C THR A 231 -11.72 -8.11 -11.18
N ALA A 232 -12.45 -7.27 -11.92
CA ALA A 232 -12.43 -7.26 -13.38
C ALA A 232 -11.04 -6.85 -13.92
N GLU A 233 -10.42 -5.81 -13.34
CA GLU A 233 -9.08 -5.40 -13.74
C GLU A 233 -8.00 -6.41 -13.33
N LEU A 234 -8.14 -7.06 -12.16
CA LEU A 234 -7.24 -8.13 -11.75
C LEU A 234 -7.35 -9.33 -12.68
N ALA A 235 -8.57 -9.73 -13.06
CA ALA A 235 -8.79 -10.79 -14.03
C ALA A 235 -8.20 -10.43 -15.40
N ASN A 236 -8.30 -9.17 -15.84
CA ASN A 236 -7.65 -8.69 -17.05
C ASN A 236 -6.12 -8.69 -16.95
N ALA A 237 -5.56 -8.29 -15.81
CA ALA A 237 -4.11 -8.30 -15.58
C ALA A 237 -3.54 -9.73 -15.47
N MET A 238 -4.31 -10.67 -14.92
CA MET A 238 -3.92 -12.08 -14.79
C MET A 238 -4.10 -12.88 -16.08
N ARG A 239 -5.04 -12.49 -16.94
CA ARG A 239 -5.08 -12.93 -18.35
C ARG A 239 -3.88 -12.31 -19.05
N GLY A 240 -2.70 -12.90 -18.87
CA GLY A 240 -1.43 -12.40 -19.41
C GLY A 240 -1.54 -12.01 -20.88
N ASP A 241 -0.71 -11.05 -21.30
CA ASP A 241 -0.71 -10.46 -22.64
C ASP A 241 -1.06 -11.51 -23.70
N ALA A 242 -2.28 -11.44 -24.23
CA ALA A 242 -2.67 -12.32 -25.32
C ALA A 242 -1.68 -12.09 -26.45
N LEU A 243 -1.11 -13.16 -27.01
CA LEU A 243 -0.20 -13.09 -28.13
C LEU A 243 -0.95 -12.42 -29.29
N GLN A 244 -0.62 -11.15 -29.55
CA GLN A 244 -1.17 -10.36 -30.65
C GLN A 244 -0.36 -10.67 -31.90
N THR A 245 -0.79 -11.68 -32.65
CA THR A 245 -0.19 -12.07 -33.92
C THR A 245 -1.31 -12.55 -34.82
N ASP A 246 -1.33 -12.06 -36.06
CA ASP A 246 -2.33 -12.50 -37.02
C ASP A 246 -2.03 -13.92 -37.48
N CYS A 247 -3.00 -14.81 -37.28
CA CYS A 247 -2.95 -16.13 -37.87
C CYS A 247 -2.93 -16.00 -39.42
N PRO A 248 -1.94 -16.61 -40.11
CA PRO A 248 -1.77 -16.44 -41.55
C PRO A 248 -2.92 -17.01 -42.38
N VAL A 249 -3.75 -17.89 -41.80
CA VAL A 249 -4.88 -18.54 -42.48
C VAL A 249 -6.20 -17.87 -42.14
N CYS A 250 -6.56 -17.82 -40.86
CA CYS A 250 -7.90 -17.38 -40.45
C CYS A 250 -7.98 -15.92 -39.97
N LYS A 251 -6.86 -15.19 -39.98
CA LYS A 251 -6.74 -13.79 -39.54
C LYS A 251 -7.26 -13.50 -38.13
N LYS A 252 -7.31 -14.52 -37.28
CA LYS A 252 -7.50 -14.32 -35.84
C LYS A 252 -6.26 -13.60 -35.31
N ASN A 253 -6.45 -12.53 -34.56
CA ASN A 253 -5.39 -11.61 -34.13
C ASN A 253 -4.96 -11.80 -32.66
N SER A 254 -5.63 -12.67 -31.91
CA SER A 254 -5.39 -12.86 -30.48
C SER A 254 -5.34 -14.34 -30.10
N HIS A 255 -4.26 -14.71 -29.41
CA HIS A 255 -3.93 -16.07 -29.02
C HIS A 255 -3.48 -16.14 -27.55
N GLU A 256 -3.47 -17.34 -26.97
CA GLU A 256 -2.94 -17.54 -25.61
C GLU A 256 -1.43 -17.20 -25.57
N PRO A 257 -0.91 -16.72 -24.42
CA PRO A 257 0.45 -16.16 -24.32
C PRO A 257 1.60 -17.09 -24.73
N ASN A 258 1.36 -18.41 -24.88
CA ASN A 258 2.34 -19.40 -25.36
C ASN A 258 1.79 -20.28 -26.52
N ALA A 259 0.80 -19.79 -27.27
CA ALA A 259 0.22 -20.56 -28.35
C ALA A 259 1.20 -20.71 -29.53
N ALA A 260 1.59 -21.94 -29.86
CA ALA A 260 2.31 -22.24 -31.10
C ALA A 260 1.33 -22.40 -32.30
N PHE A 261 0.07 -22.71 -32.02
CA PHE A 261 -0.98 -23.00 -32.99
C PHE A 261 -2.22 -22.14 -32.74
N CYS A 262 -2.92 -21.80 -33.82
CA CYS A 262 -4.15 -21.04 -33.75
C CYS A 262 -5.31 -21.88 -33.19
N SER A 263 -5.95 -21.43 -32.10
CA SER A 263 -7.10 -22.16 -31.50
C SER A 263 -8.37 -22.19 -32.34
N ARG A 264 -8.45 -21.43 -33.44
CA ARG A 264 -9.59 -21.45 -34.38
C ARG A 264 -9.40 -22.41 -35.55
N CYS A 265 -8.20 -22.46 -36.13
CA CYS A 265 -7.95 -23.24 -37.35
C CYS A 265 -6.80 -24.25 -37.26
N GLY A 266 -6.12 -24.34 -36.11
CA GLY A 266 -5.01 -25.28 -35.89
C GLY A 266 -3.70 -24.92 -36.60
N ASN A 267 -3.64 -23.86 -37.40
CA ASN A 267 -2.42 -23.50 -38.13
C ASN A 267 -1.31 -23.00 -37.20
N GLY A 268 -0.05 -23.32 -37.52
CA GLY A 268 1.11 -22.76 -36.81
C GLY A 268 1.15 -21.24 -36.91
N LEU A 269 1.40 -20.56 -35.79
CA LEU A 269 1.49 -19.09 -35.73
C LEU A 269 2.88 -18.59 -36.12
N PHE A 270 3.90 -19.42 -35.91
CA PHE A 270 5.29 -19.12 -36.22
C PHE A 270 5.79 -20.05 -37.33
N LYS A 271 6.60 -19.51 -38.23
CA LYS A 271 7.31 -20.32 -39.23
C LYS A 271 8.42 -21.09 -38.51
N LYS A 272 8.57 -22.39 -38.77
CA LYS A 272 9.74 -23.14 -38.29
C LYS A 272 10.99 -22.45 -38.85
N VAL A 273 11.87 -22.02 -37.96
CA VAL A 273 13.21 -21.59 -38.33
C VAL A 273 13.98 -22.88 -38.59
N GLU A 274 14.39 -23.08 -39.84
CA GLU A 274 15.27 -24.18 -40.26
C GLU A 274 16.70 -23.94 -39.79
#